data_AF-A0A6M0G1C9-F1
#
_entry.id   AF-A0A6M0G1C9-F1
#
_cell.length_a   1.000
_cell.length_b   1.000
_cell.length_c   1.000
_cell.angle_alpha   90.00
_cell.angle_beta   90.00
_cell.angle_gamma   90.00
#
_symmetry.space_group_name_H-M   'P 1'
#
loop_
_entity.id
_entity.type
_entity.pdbx_description
1 polymer ?
#
loop_
_entity_poly.entity_id
_entity_poly.type
_entity_poly.pdbx_seq_one_letter_code
_entity_poly.pdbx_strand_id
1 'polypeptide(L)'
;RYFYEALKMGKFCYVFNARQMGKTSLWTRTKAKLEKEGFICVYITATLLVEQEEMTPKQWYRGIIGRIVKGLAWKDFDDEKWWLSQINSSSVNSFSDFIEDILLKRVPNYQKIIIAIDEIDQILNLKFNLDSFFAVIRECSNNRAMNPIYSKLTFALIGVTTPTDLIQDKNSTPFNNDAEAINLTGFKLQEALPLAQGLVEKTNNSEAVLREILGWTGGQPFLTQKICKIVQNTESLQAGYNLEEWIEDIIKKNIINNWEYQDNPEHLRTIENRIINSFHAKHLFNLYGQILDFGELQFDNSREQMELRLSGLVVNRQGKLVTYNKIYQEIFNQEWLNSNLDKVLERPYQIQMEAWISSDYQDQSKLLFGKELKNVQKWSQDLLLTREDDRFLDESKKFEQDVRARLPSIESWESVVAAVMSWTGGNENLNKSLLFLLSQEKKPKRLSPEKWVQTRVNSRMIKNWETEANAEPLREISRSLLENSLCDPFWLLIAYRKVLLSEKLDSQKEQEELKKIKIVIEKGQDLAIANPIYANVFNLRWTNQNLGRMRPYAKKLVAWIDSERQDKSQLLTARELQAAEEFLMGKKLDTREDRFIVDSMLMNT
;
A
#
# COMPACT_ATOMS: atom_id res chain seq x y z
N ARG A 1 -26.61 -9.43 -15.73
CA ARG A 1 -26.56 -10.65 -16.57
C ARG A 1 -25.15 -11.22 -16.59
N TYR A 2 -24.14 -10.44 -16.97
CA TYR A 2 -22.74 -10.89 -17.03
C TYR A 2 -22.22 -11.55 -15.75
N PHE A 3 -22.33 -10.89 -14.60
CA PHE A 3 -21.89 -11.43 -13.31
C PHE A 3 -22.51 -12.79 -12.96
N TYR A 4 -23.80 -12.94 -13.23
CA TYR A 4 -24.52 -14.19 -13.01
C TYR A 4 -23.97 -15.34 -13.87
N GLU A 5 -23.78 -15.11 -15.17
CA GLU A 5 -23.24 -16.12 -16.08
C GLU A 5 -21.81 -16.49 -15.73
N ALA A 6 -20.97 -15.50 -15.38
CA ALA A 6 -19.59 -15.72 -14.97
C ALA A 6 -19.49 -16.65 -13.75
N LEU A 7 -20.27 -16.34 -12.69
CA LEU A 7 -20.32 -17.18 -11.49
C LEU A 7 -20.88 -18.58 -11.77
N LYS A 8 -21.89 -18.69 -12.65
CA LYS A 8 -22.45 -19.98 -13.06
C LYS A 8 -21.43 -20.85 -13.81
N MET A 9 -20.57 -20.23 -14.62
CA MET A 9 -19.42 -20.88 -15.27
C MET A 9 -18.27 -21.19 -14.29
N GLY A 10 -18.40 -20.79 -13.02
CA GLY A 10 -17.42 -21.00 -11.97
C GLY A 10 -16.29 -19.97 -11.99
N LYS A 11 -16.33 -18.93 -12.82
CA LYS A 11 -15.23 -17.96 -12.88
C LYS A 11 -15.09 -17.20 -11.57
N PHE A 12 -13.86 -17.06 -11.09
CA PHE A 12 -13.56 -16.16 -9.97
C PHE A 12 -13.81 -14.72 -10.44
N CYS A 13 -14.63 -13.96 -9.71
CA CYS A 13 -15.03 -12.62 -10.13
C CYS A 13 -14.73 -11.56 -9.06
N TYR A 14 -14.54 -10.31 -9.49
CA TYR A 14 -14.60 -9.17 -8.58
C TYR A 14 -15.45 -8.02 -9.13
N VAL A 15 -16.18 -7.36 -8.23
CA VAL A 15 -17.05 -6.21 -8.51
C VAL A 15 -16.54 -5.01 -7.72
N PHE A 16 -15.54 -4.33 -8.27
CA PHE A 16 -14.89 -3.19 -7.64
C PHE A 16 -15.36 -1.90 -8.27
N ASN A 17 -16.08 -1.09 -7.50
CA ASN A 17 -16.65 0.15 -8.01
C ASN A 17 -16.99 1.11 -6.87
N ALA A 18 -17.25 2.37 -7.22
CA ALA A 18 -17.69 3.41 -6.30
C ALA A 18 -18.94 2.98 -5.48
N ARG A 19 -19.13 3.65 -4.35
CA ARG A 19 -20.30 3.45 -3.48
C ARG A 19 -21.59 3.72 -4.25
N GLN A 20 -22.68 3.09 -3.80
CA GLN A 20 -24.03 3.32 -4.34
C GLN A 20 -24.24 3.00 -5.84
N MET A 21 -23.34 2.21 -6.43
CA MET A 21 -23.45 1.69 -7.80
C MET A 21 -24.31 0.41 -7.92
N GLY A 22 -25.05 0.05 -6.87
CA GLY A 22 -25.93 -1.12 -6.89
C GLY A 22 -25.22 -2.48 -6.73
N LYS A 23 -23.99 -2.52 -6.20
CA LYS A 23 -23.22 -3.76 -5.96
C LYS A 23 -23.98 -4.80 -5.13
N THR A 24 -24.49 -4.41 -3.96
CA THR A 24 -25.26 -5.30 -3.08
C THR A 24 -26.56 -5.77 -3.75
N SER A 25 -27.27 -4.87 -4.44
CA SER A 25 -28.47 -5.23 -5.21
C SER A 25 -28.18 -6.21 -6.35
N LEU A 26 -27.03 -6.06 -7.03
CA LEU A 26 -26.55 -6.99 -8.04
C LEU A 26 -26.33 -8.37 -7.44
N TRP A 27 -25.64 -8.45 -6.29
CA TRP A 27 -25.42 -9.71 -5.59
C TRP A 27 -26.76 -10.35 -5.18
N THR A 28 -27.65 -9.63 -4.50
CA THR A 28 -28.94 -10.17 -4.02
C THR A 28 -29.76 -10.79 -5.15
N ARG A 29 -29.84 -10.11 -6.30
CA ARG A 29 -30.55 -10.63 -7.48
C ARG A 29 -29.84 -11.83 -8.11
N THR A 30 -28.51 -11.83 -8.11
CA THR A 30 -27.67 -12.91 -8.66
C THR A 30 -27.78 -14.16 -7.80
N LYS A 31 -27.64 -14.02 -6.48
CA LYS A 31 -27.87 -15.04 -5.47
C LYS A 31 -29.23 -15.72 -5.64
N ALA A 32 -30.32 -14.94 -5.68
CA ALA A 32 -31.66 -15.50 -5.81
C ALA A 32 -31.88 -16.33 -7.09
N LYS A 33 -31.15 -16.02 -8.18
CA LYS A 33 -31.19 -16.82 -9.41
C LYS A 33 -30.36 -18.09 -9.30
N LEU A 34 -29.16 -17.99 -8.74
CA LEU A 34 -28.25 -19.13 -8.55
C LEU A 34 -28.86 -20.16 -7.59
N GLU A 35 -29.47 -19.72 -6.49
CA GLU A 35 -30.14 -20.61 -5.54
C GLU A 35 -31.33 -21.35 -6.16
N LYS A 36 -32.08 -20.69 -7.07
CA LYS A 36 -33.14 -21.36 -7.85
C LYS A 36 -32.60 -22.46 -8.78
N GLU A 37 -31.35 -22.36 -9.20
CA GLU A 37 -30.66 -23.37 -10.00
C GLU A 37 -29.88 -24.39 -9.14
N GLY A 38 -30.02 -24.35 -7.81
CA GLY A 38 -29.44 -25.34 -6.89
C GLY A 38 -28.02 -25.03 -6.39
N PHE A 39 -27.47 -23.85 -6.67
CA PHE A 39 -26.21 -23.40 -6.09
C PHE A 39 -26.39 -23.03 -4.61
N ILE A 40 -25.38 -23.28 -3.78
CA ILE A 40 -25.29 -22.74 -2.43
C ILE A 40 -24.55 -21.41 -2.48
N CYS A 41 -25.18 -20.33 -2.01
CA CYS A 41 -24.58 -19.00 -1.98
C CYS A 41 -24.30 -18.56 -0.54
N VAL A 42 -23.02 -18.56 -0.17
CA VAL A 42 -22.53 -18.01 1.10
C VAL A 42 -22.21 -16.53 0.89
N TYR A 43 -22.76 -15.67 1.75
CA TYR A 43 -22.51 -14.23 1.73
C TYR A 43 -21.86 -13.78 3.02
N ILE A 44 -20.72 -13.12 2.89
CA ILE A 44 -19.90 -12.64 4.01
C ILE A 44 -19.67 -11.15 3.82
N THR A 45 -20.01 -10.36 4.83
CA THR A 45 -19.65 -8.94 4.86
C THR A 45 -18.34 -8.79 5.64
N ALA A 46 -17.30 -8.25 5.02
CA ALA A 46 -15.99 -8.11 5.65
C ALA A 46 -16.00 -7.13 6.83
N THR A 47 -16.92 -6.15 6.86
CA THR A 47 -17.16 -5.29 8.04
C THR A 47 -17.32 -6.12 9.31
N LEU A 48 -18.07 -7.22 9.25
CA LEU A 48 -18.34 -8.09 10.39
C LEU A 48 -17.15 -8.97 10.81
N LEU A 49 -16.05 -8.92 10.06
CA LEU A 49 -14.78 -9.61 10.35
C LEU A 49 -13.74 -8.65 10.97
N VAL A 50 -13.95 -7.33 10.88
CA VAL A 50 -12.97 -6.29 11.24
C VAL A 50 -13.42 -5.48 12.47
N GLU A 51 -14.46 -5.94 13.19
CA GLU A 51 -15.11 -5.19 14.28
C GLU A 51 -14.23 -4.89 15.52
N GLN A 52 -12.99 -5.40 15.60
CA GLN A 52 -12.10 -5.22 16.76
C GLN A 52 -10.82 -4.44 16.41
N GLU A 53 -10.47 -3.43 17.22
CA GLU A 53 -9.28 -2.58 17.05
C GLU A 53 -7.94 -3.34 17.08
N GLU A 54 -7.91 -4.53 17.71
CA GLU A 54 -6.74 -5.40 17.84
C GLU A 54 -6.94 -6.76 17.15
N MET A 55 -7.49 -6.76 15.95
CA MET A 55 -7.70 -8.00 15.21
C MET A 55 -6.36 -8.69 14.87
N THR A 56 -6.26 -9.99 15.18
CA THR A 56 -5.09 -10.82 14.83
C THR A 56 -5.36 -11.67 13.59
N PRO A 57 -4.33 -12.10 12.83
CA PRO A 57 -4.51 -13.03 11.70
C PRO A 57 -5.28 -14.29 12.10
N LYS A 58 -4.97 -14.87 13.26
CA LYS A 58 -5.62 -16.08 13.76
C LYS A 58 -7.12 -15.88 13.98
N GLN A 59 -7.52 -14.77 14.59
CA GLN A 59 -8.94 -14.44 14.78
C GLN A 59 -9.63 -14.19 13.43
N TRP A 60 -8.92 -13.63 12.45
CA TRP A 60 -9.52 -13.27 11.16
C TRP A 60 -9.82 -14.51 10.32
N TYR A 61 -8.85 -15.43 10.21
CA TYR A 61 -9.05 -16.71 9.52
C TYR A 61 -10.08 -17.60 10.22
N ARG A 62 -10.09 -17.64 11.56
CA ARG A 62 -11.16 -18.31 12.31
C ARG A 62 -12.53 -17.68 12.03
N GLY A 63 -12.60 -16.35 12.03
CA GLY A 63 -13.82 -15.59 11.78
C GLY A 63 -14.41 -15.90 10.41
N ILE A 64 -13.60 -15.90 9.34
CA ILE A 64 -14.10 -16.20 7.99
C ILE A 64 -14.58 -17.65 7.87
N ILE A 65 -13.90 -18.63 8.47
CA ILE A 65 -14.35 -20.03 8.51
C ILE A 65 -15.70 -20.14 9.20
N GLY A 66 -15.85 -19.56 10.39
CA GLY A 66 -17.11 -19.57 11.11
C GLY A 66 -18.26 -18.91 10.32
N ARG A 67 -17.98 -17.86 9.55
CA ARG A 67 -18.99 -17.27 8.63
C ARG A 67 -19.34 -18.18 7.46
N ILE A 68 -18.38 -18.92 6.90
CA ILE A 68 -18.64 -19.91 5.86
C ILE A 68 -19.52 -21.03 6.41
N VAL A 69 -19.14 -21.63 7.54
CA VAL A 69 -19.90 -22.71 8.21
C VAL A 69 -21.31 -22.27 8.54
N LYS A 70 -21.47 -21.07 9.11
CA LYS A 70 -22.77 -20.47 9.39
C LYS A 70 -23.59 -20.26 8.10
N GLY A 71 -22.96 -19.77 7.03
CA GLY A 71 -23.61 -19.54 5.73
C GLY A 71 -24.05 -20.83 5.03
N LEU A 72 -23.37 -21.95 5.29
CA LEU A 72 -23.74 -23.29 4.83
C LEU A 72 -24.78 -23.97 5.72
N ALA A 73 -25.13 -23.36 6.87
CA ALA A 73 -26.04 -23.89 7.88
C ALA A 73 -25.63 -25.25 8.45
N TRP A 74 -24.33 -25.52 8.57
CA TRP A 74 -23.80 -26.75 9.16
C TRP A 74 -23.88 -26.69 10.69
N LYS A 75 -24.88 -27.37 11.26
CA LYS A 75 -25.09 -27.43 12.71
C LYS A 75 -24.30 -28.56 13.39
N ASP A 76 -23.88 -29.55 12.62
CA ASP A 76 -23.15 -30.75 13.06
C ASP A 76 -21.62 -30.55 13.07
N PHE A 77 -21.14 -29.46 12.47
CA PHE A 77 -19.73 -29.13 12.43
C PHE A 77 -19.39 -28.10 13.50
N ASP A 78 -18.59 -28.51 14.48
CA ASP A 78 -18.01 -27.65 15.50
C ASP A 78 -16.71 -27.04 14.95
N ASP A 79 -16.84 -25.88 14.31
CA ASP A 79 -15.73 -25.15 13.69
C ASP A 79 -14.71 -24.65 14.71
N GLU A 80 -15.17 -24.33 15.92
CA GLU A 80 -14.34 -23.95 17.06
C GLU A 80 -13.42 -25.08 17.49
N LYS A 81 -13.99 -26.26 17.75
CA LYS A 81 -13.23 -27.45 18.12
C LYS A 81 -12.29 -27.87 17.00
N TRP A 82 -12.73 -27.79 15.74
CA TRP A 82 -11.89 -28.10 14.59
C TRP A 82 -10.71 -27.13 14.50
N TRP A 83 -10.94 -25.83 14.61
CA TRP A 83 -9.88 -24.81 14.58
C TRP A 83 -8.86 -25.02 15.71
N LEU A 84 -9.33 -25.32 16.92
CA LEU A 84 -8.48 -25.63 18.06
C LEU A 84 -7.66 -26.92 17.90
N SER A 85 -8.03 -27.82 16.97
CA SER A 85 -7.21 -29.00 16.67
C SER A 85 -6.02 -28.70 15.74
N GLN A 86 -6.00 -27.55 15.08
CA GLN A 86 -4.98 -27.13 14.11
C GLN A 86 -3.78 -26.39 14.75
N ILE A 87 -3.38 -26.75 15.98
CA ILE A 87 -2.42 -25.97 16.80
C ILE A 87 -1.04 -25.79 16.14
N ASN A 88 -0.62 -26.74 15.29
CA ASN A 88 0.69 -26.73 14.65
C ASN A 88 0.69 -26.14 13.22
N SER A 89 -0.47 -25.74 12.70
CA SER A 89 -0.59 -25.16 11.35
C SER A 89 -0.59 -23.63 11.41
N SER A 90 -0.06 -23.00 10.37
CA SER A 90 -0.22 -21.55 10.18
C SER A 90 -1.71 -21.22 9.94
N SER A 91 -2.15 -20.01 10.28
CA SER A 91 -3.56 -19.61 10.07
C SER A 91 -4.03 -19.74 8.62
N VAL A 92 -3.11 -19.52 7.67
CA VAL A 92 -3.35 -19.67 6.22
C VAL A 92 -3.53 -21.13 5.84
N ASN A 93 -2.64 -22.01 6.35
CA ASN A 93 -2.72 -23.45 6.08
C ASN A 93 -4.01 -24.02 6.66
N SER A 94 -4.38 -23.63 7.88
CA SER A 94 -5.68 -24.03 8.46
C SER A 94 -6.85 -23.58 7.58
N PHE A 95 -6.79 -22.42 6.92
CA PHE A 95 -7.84 -22.02 5.99
C PHE A 95 -7.85 -22.87 4.71
N SER A 96 -6.68 -23.21 4.18
CA SER A 96 -6.53 -24.11 3.03
C SER A 96 -7.05 -25.51 3.35
N ASP A 97 -6.64 -26.08 4.48
CA ASP A 97 -7.06 -27.40 4.98
C ASP A 97 -8.57 -27.43 5.22
N PHE A 98 -9.15 -26.35 5.76
CA PHE A 98 -10.61 -26.24 5.88
C PHE A 98 -11.30 -26.34 4.51
N ILE A 99 -10.79 -25.65 3.49
CA ILE A 99 -11.37 -25.69 2.15
C ILE A 99 -11.27 -27.11 1.57
N GLU A 100 -10.09 -27.71 1.59
CA GLU A 100 -9.84 -28.99 0.93
C GLU A 100 -10.44 -30.18 1.68
N ASP A 101 -10.19 -30.27 2.99
CA ASP A 101 -10.53 -31.46 3.78
C ASP A 101 -11.94 -31.42 4.35
N ILE A 102 -12.52 -30.23 4.51
CA ILE A 102 -13.86 -30.09 5.11
C ILE A 102 -14.85 -29.57 4.08
N LEU A 103 -14.64 -28.39 3.51
CA LEU A 103 -15.61 -27.71 2.65
C LEU A 103 -15.94 -28.52 1.40
N LEU A 104 -14.92 -28.87 0.62
CA LEU A 104 -15.08 -29.54 -0.68
C LEU A 104 -15.50 -31.01 -0.55
N LYS A 105 -15.15 -31.68 0.56
CA LYS A 105 -15.51 -33.08 0.84
C LYS A 105 -16.92 -33.23 1.42
N ARG A 106 -17.37 -32.32 2.29
CA ARG A 106 -18.73 -32.37 2.86
C ARG A 106 -19.81 -31.98 1.86
N VAL A 107 -19.53 -31.08 0.91
CA VAL A 107 -20.54 -30.66 -0.07
C VAL A 107 -20.70 -31.73 -1.17
N PRO A 108 -21.95 -32.19 -1.43
CA PRO A 108 -22.22 -33.20 -2.44
C PRO A 108 -21.67 -32.82 -3.82
N ASN A 109 -21.23 -33.81 -4.60
CA ASN A 109 -20.54 -33.58 -5.88
C ASN A 109 -21.37 -32.82 -6.92
N TYR A 110 -22.70 -32.93 -6.88
CA TYR A 110 -23.61 -32.25 -7.80
C TYR A 110 -23.88 -30.80 -7.41
N GLN A 111 -23.44 -30.35 -6.23
CA GLN A 111 -23.76 -29.04 -5.69
C GLN A 111 -22.55 -28.11 -5.78
N LYS A 112 -22.78 -26.90 -6.27
CA LYS A 112 -21.75 -25.86 -6.40
C LYS A 112 -21.95 -24.77 -5.35
N ILE A 113 -20.86 -24.29 -4.80
CA ILE A 113 -20.79 -23.27 -3.75
C ILE A 113 -20.21 -22.00 -4.35
N ILE A 114 -20.87 -20.88 -4.07
CA ILE A 114 -20.36 -19.54 -4.33
C ILE A 114 -20.18 -18.83 -3.01
N ILE A 115 -18.96 -18.40 -2.71
CA ILE A 115 -18.62 -17.58 -1.53
C ILE A 115 -18.40 -16.15 -2.01
N ALA A 116 -19.35 -15.26 -1.69
CA ALA A 116 -19.21 -13.83 -1.94
C ALA A 116 -18.77 -13.10 -0.69
N ILE A 117 -17.73 -12.27 -0.83
CA ILE A 117 -17.20 -11.42 0.23
C ILE A 117 -17.45 -9.97 -0.18
N ASP A 118 -18.40 -9.31 0.46
CA ASP A 118 -18.75 -7.90 0.26
C ASP A 118 -18.00 -7.00 1.24
N GLU A 119 -17.87 -5.73 0.86
CA GLU A 119 -17.12 -4.70 1.57
C GLU A 119 -15.66 -5.13 1.81
N ILE A 120 -15.05 -5.86 0.87
CA ILE A 120 -13.67 -6.37 1.01
C ILE A 120 -12.67 -5.23 1.27
N ASP A 121 -12.99 -4.00 0.88
CA ASP A 121 -12.20 -2.79 1.22
C ASP A 121 -12.00 -2.59 2.72
N GLN A 122 -12.85 -3.15 3.59
CA GLN A 122 -12.67 -3.06 5.05
C GLN A 122 -11.42 -3.75 5.55
N ILE A 123 -10.87 -4.73 4.81
CA ILE A 123 -9.64 -5.41 5.23
C ILE A 123 -8.42 -4.49 5.13
N LEU A 124 -8.50 -3.40 4.35
CA LEU A 124 -7.44 -2.39 4.26
C LEU A 124 -7.21 -1.68 5.60
N ASN A 125 -8.14 -1.81 6.54
CA ASN A 125 -8.06 -1.26 7.89
C ASN A 125 -7.24 -2.15 8.85
N LEU A 126 -6.86 -3.36 8.44
CA LEU A 126 -6.13 -4.31 9.28
C LEU A 126 -4.64 -3.97 9.35
N LYS A 127 -4.04 -4.14 10.54
CA LYS A 127 -2.61 -3.89 10.80
C LYS A 127 -1.70 -5.06 10.40
N PHE A 128 -2.20 -6.00 9.60
CA PHE A 128 -1.46 -7.18 9.14
C PHE A 128 -1.78 -7.51 7.69
N ASN A 129 -0.89 -8.29 7.06
CA ASN A 129 -0.94 -8.64 5.64
C ASN A 129 -1.91 -9.82 5.38
N LEU A 130 -2.67 -9.74 4.28
CA LEU A 130 -3.63 -10.76 3.81
C LEU A 130 -3.35 -11.30 2.40
N ASP A 131 -2.16 -11.08 1.84
CA ASP A 131 -1.78 -11.57 0.51
C ASP A 131 -1.87 -13.10 0.44
N SER A 132 -1.50 -13.79 1.53
CA SER A 132 -1.64 -15.25 1.63
C SER A 132 -3.09 -15.73 1.57
N PHE A 133 -4.06 -14.93 2.02
CA PHE A 133 -5.48 -15.25 1.88
C PHE A 133 -5.91 -15.21 0.41
N PHE A 134 -5.50 -14.17 -0.31
CA PHE A 134 -5.78 -14.05 -1.75
C PHE A 134 -5.06 -15.13 -2.56
N ALA A 135 -3.86 -15.55 -2.14
CA ALA A 135 -3.16 -16.68 -2.74
C ALA A 135 -3.97 -17.98 -2.66
N VAL A 136 -4.57 -18.29 -1.49
CA VAL A 136 -5.44 -19.47 -1.32
C VAL A 136 -6.68 -19.39 -2.21
N ILE A 137 -7.34 -18.22 -2.31
CA ILE A 137 -8.49 -18.04 -3.21
C ILE A 137 -8.10 -18.35 -4.66
N ARG A 138 -6.96 -17.82 -5.11
CA ARG A 138 -6.47 -18.06 -6.47
C ARG A 138 -6.12 -19.52 -6.70
N GLU A 139 -5.44 -20.15 -5.74
CA GLU A 139 -5.10 -21.56 -5.80
C GLU A 139 -6.35 -22.44 -5.99
N CYS A 140 -7.46 -22.11 -5.33
CA CYS A 140 -8.74 -22.79 -5.53
C CYS A 140 -9.24 -22.70 -6.98
N SER A 141 -8.96 -21.62 -7.71
CA SER A 141 -9.31 -21.49 -9.13
C SER A 141 -8.36 -22.28 -10.02
N ASN A 142 -7.05 -22.21 -9.73
CA ASN A 142 -6.01 -22.80 -10.56
C ASN A 142 -5.95 -24.33 -10.44
N ASN A 143 -6.22 -24.87 -9.24
CA ASN A 143 -6.21 -26.31 -8.99
C ASN A 143 -7.37 -27.06 -9.66
N ARG A 144 -8.37 -26.37 -10.24
CA ARG A 144 -9.50 -27.01 -10.93
C ARG A 144 -9.10 -27.86 -12.12
N ALA A 145 -8.02 -27.52 -12.80
CA ALA A 145 -7.52 -28.29 -13.93
C ALA A 145 -6.95 -29.66 -13.49
N MET A 146 -6.32 -29.70 -12.31
CA MET A 146 -5.66 -30.90 -11.77
C MET A 146 -6.57 -31.70 -10.83
N ASN A 147 -7.46 -31.02 -10.10
CA ASN A 147 -8.36 -31.61 -9.14
C ASN A 147 -9.80 -31.07 -9.34
N PRO A 148 -10.67 -31.83 -10.02
CA PRO A 148 -12.05 -31.41 -10.32
C PRO A 148 -12.91 -31.09 -9.09
N ILE A 149 -12.51 -31.48 -7.88
CA ILE A 149 -13.26 -31.16 -6.66
C ILE A 149 -13.33 -29.64 -6.43
N TYR A 150 -12.31 -28.89 -6.86
CA TYR A 150 -12.27 -27.43 -6.75
C TYR A 150 -13.24 -26.73 -7.71
N SER A 151 -13.74 -27.42 -8.75
CA SER A 151 -14.77 -26.85 -9.65
C SER A 151 -16.12 -26.65 -8.95
N LYS A 152 -16.28 -27.19 -7.73
CA LYS A 152 -17.44 -26.93 -6.87
C LYS A 152 -17.41 -25.55 -6.24
N LEU A 153 -16.24 -24.95 -6.01
CA LEU A 153 -16.11 -23.72 -5.22
C LEU A 153 -15.76 -22.53 -6.11
N THR A 154 -16.51 -21.46 -6.01
CA THR A 154 -16.25 -20.19 -6.71
C THR A 154 -16.30 -19.03 -5.74
N PHE A 155 -15.36 -18.08 -5.87
CA PHE A 155 -15.32 -16.86 -5.07
C PHE A 155 -15.85 -15.66 -5.86
N ALA A 156 -16.42 -14.69 -5.14
CA ALA A 156 -16.73 -13.36 -5.66
C ALA A 156 -16.30 -12.29 -4.65
N LEU A 157 -15.46 -11.34 -5.06
CA LEU A 157 -15.06 -10.20 -4.22
C LEU A 157 -15.83 -8.95 -4.60
N ILE A 158 -16.40 -8.24 -3.63
CA ILE A 158 -17.19 -7.04 -3.88
C ILE A 158 -16.71 -5.94 -2.91
N GLY A 159 -16.49 -4.73 -3.42
CA GLY A 159 -15.99 -3.65 -2.57
C GLY A 159 -15.71 -2.35 -3.31
N VAL A 160 -15.19 -1.38 -2.57
CA VAL A 160 -14.81 -0.04 -3.04
C VAL A 160 -13.29 0.12 -2.99
N THR A 161 -12.61 -0.77 -3.70
CA THR A 161 -11.15 -0.93 -3.67
C THR A 161 -10.65 -1.29 -5.07
N THR A 162 -9.34 -1.44 -5.23
CA THR A 162 -8.73 -2.00 -6.42
C THR A 162 -7.97 -3.28 -6.13
N PRO A 163 -7.67 -4.08 -7.16
CA PRO A 163 -6.85 -5.27 -6.97
C PRO A 163 -5.47 -4.93 -6.37
N THR A 164 -4.91 -3.77 -6.72
CA THR A 164 -3.62 -3.29 -6.20
C THR A 164 -3.70 -2.85 -4.74
N ASP A 165 -4.82 -2.29 -4.28
CA ASP A 165 -4.95 -1.89 -2.87
C ASP A 165 -5.01 -3.11 -1.94
N LEU A 166 -5.61 -4.20 -2.40
CA LEU A 166 -5.78 -5.43 -1.61
C LEU A 166 -4.49 -6.26 -1.49
N ILE A 167 -3.47 -5.96 -2.28
CA ILE A 167 -2.20 -6.70 -2.30
C ILE A 167 -1.09 -5.80 -1.77
N GLN A 168 -0.52 -6.16 -0.62
CA GLN A 168 0.53 -5.37 0.03
C GLN A 168 1.92 -5.66 -0.56
N ASP A 169 2.23 -6.92 -0.88
CA ASP A 169 3.47 -7.30 -1.53
C ASP A 169 3.40 -7.05 -3.04
N LYS A 170 4.10 -6.00 -3.49
CA LYS A 170 4.20 -5.62 -4.91
C LYS A 170 4.92 -6.66 -5.79
N ASN A 171 5.66 -7.60 -5.19
CA ASN A 171 6.29 -8.71 -5.91
C ASN A 171 5.37 -9.94 -5.99
N SER A 172 4.28 -9.96 -5.23
CA SER A 172 3.33 -11.06 -5.32
C SER A 172 2.52 -10.94 -6.62
N THR A 173 2.40 -12.08 -7.32
CA THR A 173 1.54 -12.20 -8.51
C THR A 173 0.12 -11.70 -8.21
N PRO A 174 -0.36 -10.64 -8.87
CA PRO A 174 -1.66 -10.08 -8.52
C PRO A 174 -2.80 -11.04 -8.88
N PHE A 175 -3.86 -11.10 -8.05
CA PHE A 175 -4.98 -12.02 -8.28
C PHE A 175 -5.82 -11.65 -9.51
N ASN A 176 -5.61 -10.47 -10.09
CA ASN A 176 -6.33 -9.95 -11.24
C ASN A 176 -6.13 -10.76 -12.54
N ASN A 177 -5.03 -11.51 -12.70
CA ASN A 177 -4.77 -12.27 -13.93
C ASN A 177 -5.76 -13.44 -14.11
N ASP A 178 -6.21 -14.04 -13.01
CA ASP A 178 -7.11 -15.20 -13.00
C ASP A 178 -8.56 -14.83 -12.63
N ALA A 179 -8.81 -13.55 -12.30
CA ALA A 179 -10.11 -13.04 -11.84
C ALA A 179 -10.81 -12.18 -12.91
N GLU A 180 -12.10 -12.45 -13.13
CA GLU A 180 -12.91 -11.69 -14.08
C GLU A 180 -13.45 -10.39 -13.44
N ALA A 181 -13.01 -9.25 -13.98
CA ALA A 181 -13.46 -7.93 -13.57
C ALA A 181 -14.90 -7.66 -14.03
N ILE A 182 -15.80 -7.38 -13.10
CA ILE A 182 -17.19 -7.03 -13.37
C ILE A 182 -17.36 -5.51 -13.24
N ASN A 183 -17.26 -4.82 -14.36
CA ASN A 183 -17.49 -3.38 -14.41
C ASN A 183 -18.99 -3.06 -14.34
N LEU A 184 -19.40 -2.35 -13.29
CA LEU A 184 -20.75 -1.78 -13.24
C LEU A 184 -20.77 -0.41 -13.91
N THR A 185 -21.64 -0.26 -14.90
CA THR A 185 -21.93 1.01 -15.55
C THR A 185 -23.29 1.54 -15.09
N GLY A 186 -23.54 2.83 -15.32
CA GLY A 186 -24.87 3.40 -15.13
C GLY A 186 -25.93 2.71 -16.01
N PHE A 187 -27.19 2.79 -15.58
CA PHE A 187 -28.35 2.29 -16.28
C PHE A 187 -28.47 2.88 -17.68
N LYS A 188 -28.72 2.01 -18.65
CA LYS A 188 -29.26 2.39 -19.96
C LYS A 188 -30.78 2.57 -19.85
N LEU A 189 -31.36 3.32 -20.79
CA LEU A 189 -32.81 3.56 -20.82
C LEU A 189 -33.62 2.27 -20.71
N GLN A 190 -33.28 1.24 -21.48
CA GLN A 190 -33.95 -0.07 -21.46
C GLN A 190 -33.88 -0.77 -20.09
N GLU A 191 -32.80 -0.58 -19.34
CA GLU A 191 -32.60 -1.18 -18.01
C GLU A 191 -33.39 -0.43 -16.93
N ALA A 192 -33.66 0.85 -17.15
CA ALA A 192 -34.38 1.73 -16.23
C ALA A 192 -35.87 1.86 -16.53
N LEU A 193 -36.39 1.32 -17.65
CA LEU A 193 -37.81 1.39 -18.03
C LEU A 193 -38.81 1.07 -16.89
N PRO A 194 -38.55 0.11 -15.97
CA PRO A 194 -39.46 -0.10 -14.83
C PRO A 194 -39.68 1.14 -13.95
N LEU A 195 -38.71 2.06 -13.88
CA LEU A 195 -38.85 3.32 -13.14
C LEU A 195 -39.83 4.29 -13.81
N ALA A 196 -40.02 4.21 -15.14
CA ALA A 196 -40.97 5.06 -15.86
C ALA A 196 -42.42 4.81 -15.43
N GLN A 197 -42.73 3.61 -14.93
CA GLN A 197 -44.08 3.29 -14.41
C GLN A 197 -44.45 4.20 -13.22
N GLY A 198 -43.48 4.57 -12.38
CA GLY A 198 -43.71 5.47 -11.25
C GLY A 198 -43.93 6.93 -11.63
N LEU A 199 -43.79 7.28 -12.91
CA LEU A 199 -43.85 8.65 -13.43
C LEU A 199 -45.09 8.93 -14.31
N VAL A 200 -45.91 7.91 -14.56
CA VAL A 200 -47.07 7.99 -15.48
C VAL A 200 -48.09 9.05 -15.05
N GLU A 201 -48.26 9.27 -13.73
CA GLU A 201 -49.20 10.27 -13.20
C GLU A 201 -48.69 11.72 -13.33
N LYS A 202 -47.41 11.92 -13.66
CA LYS A 202 -46.78 13.25 -13.71
C LYS A 202 -46.69 13.83 -15.11
N THR A 203 -46.75 12.99 -16.13
CA THR A 203 -46.60 13.39 -17.52
C THR A 203 -47.21 12.34 -18.45
N ASN A 204 -47.68 12.80 -19.61
CA ASN A 204 -48.11 11.92 -20.68
C ASN A 204 -46.93 11.20 -21.38
N ASN A 205 -45.68 11.56 -21.05
CA ASN A 205 -44.47 10.99 -21.65
C ASN A 205 -43.41 10.63 -20.59
N SER A 206 -43.69 9.61 -19.78
CA SER A 206 -42.82 9.14 -18.69
C SER A 206 -41.47 8.60 -19.17
N GLU A 207 -41.39 8.04 -20.38
CA GLU A 207 -40.13 7.59 -20.96
C GLU A 207 -39.20 8.75 -21.31
N ALA A 208 -39.73 9.86 -21.85
CA ALA A 208 -38.93 11.05 -22.13
C ALA A 208 -38.38 11.67 -20.83
N VAL A 209 -39.20 11.72 -19.77
CA VAL A 209 -38.73 12.16 -18.44
C VAL A 209 -37.60 11.27 -17.93
N LEU A 210 -37.76 9.95 -18.01
CA LEU A 210 -36.72 9.02 -17.60
C LEU A 210 -35.44 9.20 -18.41
N ARG A 211 -35.55 9.45 -19.73
CA ARG A 211 -34.41 9.71 -20.60
C ARG A 211 -33.64 10.95 -20.16
N GLU A 212 -34.34 12.02 -19.80
CA GLU A 212 -33.73 13.25 -19.31
C GLU A 212 -33.04 13.05 -17.95
N ILE A 213 -33.70 12.36 -17.02
CA ILE A 213 -33.11 11.99 -15.72
C ILE A 213 -31.82 11.18 -15.92
N LEU A 214 -31.80 10.23 -16.86
CA LEU A 214 -30.59 9.46 -17.18
C LEU A 214 -29.49 10.34 -17.78
N GLY A 215 -29.85 11.34 -18.58
CA GLY A 215 -28.93 12.35 -19.11
C GLY A 215 -28.22 13.14 -18.01
N TRP A 216 -28.96 13.55 -16.98
CA TRP A 216 -28.41 14.25 -15.82
C TRP A 216 -27.58 13.37 -14.89
N THR A 217 -28.03 12.13 -14.66
CA THR A 217 -27.43 11.20 -13.68
C THR A 217 -26.35 10.29 -14.25
N GLY A 218 -26.16 10.28 -15.58
CA GLY A 218 -25.29 9.31 -16.25
C GLY A 218 -25.73 7.86 -15.99
N GLY A 219 -27.00 7.64 -15.64
CA GLY A 219 -27.55 6.36 -15.23
C GLY A 219 -27.09 5.85 -13.86
N GLN A 220 -26.47 6.67 -13.01
CA GLN A 220 -26.06 6.19 -11.69
C GLN A 220 -27.27 5.68 -10.88
N PRO A 221 -27.28 4.41 -10.43
CA PRO A 221 -28.47 3.80 -9.87
C PRO A 221 -29.13 4.55 -8.71
N PHE A 222 -28.33 5.09 -7.79
CA PHE A 222 -28.84 5.84 -6.64
C PHE A 222 -29.46 7.18 -7.05
N LEU A 223 -28.73 8.03 -7.78
CA LEU A 223 -29.24 9.33 -8.22
C LEU A 223 -30.46 9.18 -9.14
N THR A 224 -30.44 8.23 -10.09
CA THR A 224 -31.58 7.98 -10.98
C THR A 224 -32.84 7.67 -10.16
N GLN A 225 -32.75 6.80 -9.14
CA GLN A 225 -33.89 6.49 -8.28
C GLN A 225 -34.32 7.67 -7.39
N LYS A 226 -33.35 8.41 -6.81
CA LYS A 226 -33.61 9.59 -5.98
C LYS A 226 -34.38 10.65 -6.76
N ILE A 227 -33.95 10.95 -7.99
CA ILE A 227 -34.60 11.96 -8.84
C ILE A 227 -35.97 11.47 -9.31
N CYS A 228 -36.13 10.21 -9.74
CA CYS A 228 -37.45 9.66 -10.04
C CYS A 228 -38.41 9.81 -8.85
N LYS A 229 -37.93 9.62 -7.62
CA LYS A 229 -38.75 9.79 -6.41
C LYS A 229 -39.12 11.25 -6.15
N ILE A 230 -38.20 12.19 -6.37
CA ILE A 230 -38.47 13.64 -6.25
C ILE A 230 -39.52 14.07 -7.29
N VAL A 231 -39.38 13.63 -8.54
CA VAL A 231 -40.34 13.92 -9.62
C VAL A 231 -41.73 13.36 -9.27
N GLN A 232 -41.81 12.15 -8.72
CA GLN A 232 -43.06 11.57 -8.23
C GLN A 232 -43.75 12.43 -7.15
N ASN A 233 -43.00 13.20 -6.38
CA ASN A 233 -43.52 14.06 -5.32
C ASN A 233 -43.72 15.53 -5.75
N THR A 234 -43.40 15.87 -6.99
CA THR A 234 -43.54 17.23 -7.54
C THR A 234 -44.88 17.39 -8.29
N GLU A 235 -45.31 18.63 -8.53
CA GLU A 235 -46.45 18.94 -9.40
C GLU A 235 -46.23 18.39 -10.82
N SER A 236 -47.31 17.98 -11.47
CA SER A 236 -47.26 17.43 -12.83
C SER A 236 -46.83 18.50 -13.85
N LEU A 237 -46.20 18.05 -14.93
CA LEU A 237 -45.75 18.95 -16.00
C LEU A 237 -46.95 19.70 -16.59
N GLN A 238 -46.92 21.04 -16.50
CA GLN A 238 -47.98 21.90 -17.01
C GLN A 238 -47.92 22.00 -18.54
N ALA A 239 -49.08 22.21 -19.17
CA ALA A 239 -49.17 22.39 -20.62
C ALA A 239 -48.41 23.66 -21.06
N GLY A 240 -47.43 23.50 -21.96
CA GLY A 240 -46.61 24.60 -22.49
C GLY A 240 -45.21 24.73 -21.87
N TYR A 241 -44.89 24.00 -20.80
CA TYR A 241 -43.53 23.92 -20.27
C TYR A 241 -42.68 22.91 -21.03
N ASN A 242 -41.41 23.22 -21.24
CA ASN A 242 -40.43 22.29 -21.78
C ASN A 242 -40.10 21.22 -20.72
N LEU A 243 -40.12 19.95 -21.12
CA LEU A 243 -39.79 18.82 -20.26
C LEU A 243 -38.35 18.87 -19.73
N GLU A 244 -37.40 19.29 -20.57
CA GLU A 244 -35.98 19.38 -20.21
C GLU A 244 -35.77 20.46 -19.14
N GLU A 245 -36.32 21.66 -19.36
CA GLU A 245 -36.28 22.77 -18.40
C GLU A 245 -36.96 22.40 -17.08
N TRP A 246 -38.10 21.72 -17.14
CA TRP A 246 -38.82 21.28 -15.94
C TRP A 246 -37.99 20.29 -15.10
N ILE A 247 -37.29 19.34 -15.73
CA ILE A 247 -36.42 18.40 -15.02
C ILE A 247 -35.17 19.10 -14.49
N GLU A 248 -34.57 19.99 -15.27
CA GLU A 248 -33.45 20.81 -14.84
C GLU A 248 -33.80 21.64 -13.59
N ASP A 249 -34.95 22.31 -13.58
CA ASP A 249 -35.44 23.09 -12.44
C ASP A 249 -35.62 22.23 -11.19
N ILE A 250 -36.20 21.04 -11.34
CA ILE A 250 -36.34 20.08 -10.24
C ILE A 250 -34.98 19.69 -9.69
N ILE A 251 -34.01 19.37 -10.56
CA ILE A 251 -32.67 18.95 -10.14
C ILE A 251 -31.92 20.09 -9.48
N LYS A 252 -31.94 21.29 -10.08
CA LYS A 252 -31.29 22.48 -9.50
C LYS A 252 -31.84 22.80 -8.13
N LYS A 253 -33.17 22.86 -7.99
CA LYS A 253 -33.84 23.21 -6.74
C LYS A 253 -33.61 22.19 -5.62
N ASN A 254 -33.67 20.89 -5.94
CA ASN A 254 -33.72 19.82 -4.93
C ASN A 254 -32.40 19.07 -4.72
N ILE A 255 -31.38 19.29 -5.58
CA ILE A 255 -30.11 18.57 -5.52
C ILE A 255 -28.90 19.51 -5.57
N ILE A 256 -28.84 20.46 -6.53
CA ILE A 256 -27.63 21.26 -6.78
C ILE A 256 -27.56 22.48 -5.85
N ASN A 257 -28.65 23.24 -5.72
CA ASN A 257 -28.66 24.46 -4.93
C ASN A 257 -28.61 24.10 -3.43
N ASN A 258 -27.65 24.63 -2.68
CA ASN A 258 -27.45 24.29 -1.27
C ASN A 258 -27.36 22.77 -1.03
N TRP A 259 -26.70 22.07 -1.95
CA TRP A 259 -26.61 20.61 -1.95
C TRP A 259 -26.12 20.05 -0.61
N GLU A 260 -25.25 20.79 0.08
CA GLU A 260 -24.72 20.43 1.39
C GLU A 260 -25.85 20.16 2.35
N TYR A 261 -26.89 21.00 2.40
CA TYR A 261 -28.03 20.83 3.32
C TYR A 261 -29.08 19.83 2.83
N GLN A 262 -29.11 19.55 1.53
CA GLN A 262 -30.12 18.71 0.88
C GLN A 262 -29.68 17.26 0.69
N ASP A 263 -28.42 16.93 0.95
CA ASP A 263 -27.83 15.60 0.73
C ASP A 263 -28.31 14.55 1.74
N ASN A 264 -29.60 14.19 1.66
CA ASN A 264 -30.22 13.12 2.43
C ASN A 264 -30.97 12.14 1.52
N PRO A 265 -30.72 10.82 1.61
CA PRO A 265 -29.59 10.21 2.32
C PRO A 265 -28.25 10.68 1.72
N GLU A 266 -27.20 10.68 2.55
CA GLU A 266 -25.88 11.19 2.19
C GLU A 266 -25.28 10.44 1.00
N HIS A 267 -24.74 11.20 0.06
CA HIS A 267 -24.09 10.69 -1.13
C HIS A 267 -23.05 11.68 -1.64
N LEU A 268 -23.46 12.92 -1.89
CA LEU A 268 -22.56 13.98 -2.37
C LEU A 268 -21.49 14.32 -1.32
N ARG A 269 -21.88 14.45 -0.05
CA ARG A 269 -20.94 14.71 1.05
C ARG A 269 -19.95 13.56 1.21
N THR A 270 -20.39 12.33 0.93
CA THR A 270 -19.50 11.16 0.96
C THR A 270 -18.44 11.23 -0.14
N ILE A 271 -18.80 11.71 -1.34
CA ILE A 271 -17.84 11.95 -2.43
C ILE A 271 -16.88 13.07 -2.03
N GLU A 272 -17.42 14.20 -1.58
CA GLU A 272 -16.64 15.37 -1.13
C GLU A 272 -15.61 15.00 -0.07
N ASN A 273 -16.08 14.42 1.04
CA ASN A 273 -15.24 14.03 2.17
C ASN A 273 -14.15 13.05 1.75
N ARG A 274 -14.42 12.17 0.78
CA ARG A 274 -13.43 11.22 0.30
C ARG A 274 -12.30 11.87 -0.50
N ILE A 275 -12.58 12.98 -1.19
CA ILE A 275 -11.58 13.72 -1.96
C ILE A 275 -10.81 14.66 -1.04
N ILE A 276 -11.51 15.43 -0.21
CA ILE A 276 -10.90 16.41 0.72
C ILE A 276 -10.03 15.71 1.76
N ASN A 277 -10.52 14.61 2.33
CA ASN A 277 -9.80 13.84 3.34
C ASN A 277 -8.97 12.71 2.70
N SER A 278 -8.59 12.83 1.43
CA SER A 278 -7.60 11.94 0.85
C SER A 278 -6.20 12.36 1.28
N PHE A 279 -5.31 11.38 1.48
CA PHE A 279 -3.88 11.65 1.59
C PHE A 279 -3.31 12.30 0.32
N HIS A 280 -3.83 11.89 -0.85
CA HIS A 280 -3.44 12.43 -2.15
C HIS A 280 -4.34 13.61 -2.58
N ALA A 281 -5.08 14.24 -1.66
CA ALA A 281 -6.09 15.25 -1.99
C ALA A 281 -5.60 16.29 -3.01
N LYS A 282 -4.40 16.86 -2.82
CA LYS A 282 -3.80 17.82 -3.78
C LYS A 282 -3.69 17.25 -5.19
N HIS A 283 -3.21 16.01 -5.33
CA HIS A 283 -3.12 15.33 -6.62
C HIS A 283 -4.50 15.03 -7.19
N LEU A 284 -5.46 14.58 -6.37
CA LEU A 284 -6.83 14.33 -6.79
C LEU A 284 -7.50 15.61 -7.32
N PHE A 285 -7.34 16.72 -6.61
CA PHE A 285 -7.84 18.04 -7.04
C PHE A 285 -7.18 18.48 -8.36
N ASN A 286 -5.86 18.32 -8.51
CA ASN A 286 -5.17 18.64 -9.76
C ASN A 286 -5.66 17.78 -10.93
N LEU A 287 -5.82 16.47 -10.73
CA LEU A 287 -6.34 15.54 -11.74
C LEU A 287 -7.78 15.89 -12.12
N TYR A 288 -8.62 16.18 -11.12
CA TYR A 288 -10.01 16.56 -11.37
C TYR A 288 -10.13 17.93 -12.04
N GLY A 289 -9.28 18.89 -11.70
CA GLY A 289 -9.20 20.19 -12.38
C GLY A 289 -8.87 20.02 -13.87
N GLN A 290 -7.94 19.14 -14.22
CA GLN A 290 -7.68 18.81 -15.64
C GLN A 290 -8.91 18.21 -16.34
N ILE A 291 -9.66 17.35 -15.64
CA ILE A 291 -10.91 16.78 -16.20
C ILE A 291 -11.97 17.87 -16.39
N LEU A 292 -12.07 18.84 -15.48
CA LEU A 292 -12.99 19.97 -15.64
C LEU A 292 -12.58 20.90 -16.79
N ASP A 293 -11.28 21.16 -16.97
CA ASP A 293 -10.76 22.07 -18.00
C ASP A 293 -10.81 21.46 -19.40
N PHE A 294 -10.43 20.19 -19.54
CA PHE A 294 -10.30 19.51 -20.83
C PHE A 294 -11.47 18.56 -21.14
N GLY A 295 -12.37 18.34 -20.18
CA GLY A 295 -13.51 17.41 -20.27
C GLY A 295 -13.14 15.93 -20.09
N GLU A 296 -11.86 15.57 -20.29
CA GLU A 296 -11.35 14.20 -20.21
C GLU A 296 -9.87 14.15 -19.82
N LEU A 297 -9.45 13.02 -19.24
CA LEU A 297 -8.05 12.72 -18.94
C LEU A 297 -7.73 11.28 -19.34
N GLN A 298 -6.55 11.02 -19.90
CA GLN A 298 -6.14 9.65 -20.24
C GLN A 298 -6.01 8.78 -18.99
N PHE A 299 -6.62 7.60 -19.01
CA PHE A 299 -6.61 6.68 -17.88
C PHE A 299 -5.35 5.81 -17.88
N ASP A 300 -4.43 6.08 -16.97
CA ASP A 300 -3.13 5.42 -16.87
C ASP A 300 -3.05 4.35 -15.76
N ASN A 301 -4.13 4.18 -14.99
CA ASN A 301 -4.19 3.32 -13.79
C ASN A 301 -3.21 3.70 -12.67
N SER A 302 -2.73 4.95 -12.64
CA SER A 302 -2.00 5.47 -11.47
C SER A 302 -2.88 5.40 -10.21
N ARG A 303 -2.22 5.33 -9.05
CA ARG A 303 -2.89 5.17 -7.76
C ARG A 303 -3.91 6.28 -7.51
N GLU A 304 -3.52 7.51 -7.84
CA GLU A 304 -4.31 8.72 -7.64
C GLU A 304 -5.51 8.76 -8.61
N GLN A 305 -5.32 8.40 -9.88
CA GLN A 305 -6.42 8.28 -10.84
C GLN A 305 -7.45 7.22 -10.42
N MET A 306 -6.95 6.12 -9.89
CA MET A 306 -7.78 5.04 -9.42
C MET A 306 -8.56 5.41 -8.15
N GLU A 307 -7.91 6.10 -7.22
CA GLU A 307 -8.56 6.66 -6.03
C GLU A 307 -9.65 7.66 -6.42
N LEU A 308 -9.36 8.57 -7.36
CA LEU A 308 -10.33 9.52 -7.89
C LEU A 308 -11.54 8.80 -8.50
N ARG A 309 -11.33 7.73 -9.27
CA ARG A 309 -12.39 6.90 -9.82
C ARG A 309 -13.21 6.19 -8.74
N LEU A 310 -12.56 5.65 -7.71
CA LEU A 310 -13.24 4.96 -6.61
C LEU A 310 -14.04 5.91 -5.73
N SER A 311 -13.73 7.21 -5.71
CA SER A 311 -14.57 8.23 -5.09
C SER A 311 -15.99 8.26 -5.68
N GLY A 312 -16.12 7.87 -6.95
CA GLY A 312 -17.37 7.92 -7.72
C GLY A 312 -17.57 9.23 -8.48
N LEU A 313 -16.70 10.23 -8.27
CA LEU A 313 -16.77 11.51 -8.96
C LEU A 313 -16.52 11.38 -10.46
N VAL A 314 -15.59 10.51 -10.85
CA VAL A 314 -15.20 10.26 -12.24
C VAL A 314 -15.42 8.80 -12.64
N VAL A 315 -15.53 8.56 -13.94
CA VAL A 315 -15.68 7.22 -14.51
C VAL A 315 -14.77 7.05 -15.71
N ASN A 316 -14.23 5.84 -15.88
CA ASN A 316 -13.50 5.49 -17.09
C ASN A 316 -14.50 5.16 -18.22
N ARG A 317 -14.49 5.94 -19.30
CA ARG A 317 -15.16 5.66 -20.57
C ARG A 317 -14.11 5.52 -21.66
N GLN A 318 -14.02 4.33 -22.25
CA GLN A 318 -13.12 4.05 -23.38
C GLN A 318 -11.65 4.42 -23.13
N GLY A 319 -11.14 4.20 -21.91
CA GLY A 319 -9.75 4.50 -21.56
C GLY A 319 -9.50 5.95 -21.13
N LYS A 320 -10.56 6.75 -20.93
CA LYS A 320 -10.46 8.13 -20.46
C LYS A 320 -11.31 8.34 -19.22
N LEU A 321 -10.76 9.06 -18.24
CA LEU A 321 -11.51 9.56 -17.10
C LEU A 321 -12.30 10.80 -17.49
N VAL A 322 -13.59 10.79 -17.18
CA VAL A 322 -14.51 11.91 -17.34
C VAL A 322 -15.36 12.04 -16.08
N THR A 323 -15.92 13.22 -15.82
CA THR A 323 -16.89 13.40 -14.74
C THR A 323 -18.06 12.43 -14.92
N TYR A 324 -18.49 11.78 -13.84
CA TYR A 324 -19.44 10.68 -13.93
C TYR A 324 -20.77 11.12 -14.57
N ASN A 325 -21.28 12.27 -14.14
CA ASN A 325 -22.56 12.83 -14.57
C ASN A 325 -22.59 14.36 -14.46
N LYS A 326 -23.64 14.99 -15.03
CA LYS A 326 -23.81 16.44 -15.07
C LYS A 326 -24.00 17.05 -13.68
N ILE A 327 -24.75 16.39 -12.80
CA ILE A 327 -25.01 16.88 -11.43
C ILE A 327 -23.68 17.06 -10.67
N TYR A 328 -22.77 16.11 -10.79
CA TYR A 328 -21.45 16.23 -10.16
C TYR A 328 -20.61 17.34 -10.75
N GLN A 329 -20.69 17.54 -12.07
CA GLN A 329 -19.95 18.62 -12.73
C GLN A 329 -20.45 20.00 -12.28
N GLU A 330 -21.76 20.15 -12.03
CA GLU A 330 -22.37 21.39 -11.53
C GLU A 330 -22.02 21.66 -10.06
N ILE A 331 -21.98 20.62 -9.23
CA ILE A 331 -21.70 20.73 -7.78
C ILE A 331 -20.20 20.84 -7.51
N PHE A 332 -19.43 19.86 -7.98
CA PHE A 332 -17.97 19.81 -7.85
C PHE A 332 -17.37 20.53 -9.06
N ASN A 333 -17.67 21.82 -9.19
CA ASN A 333 -17.22 22.67 -10.29
C ASN A 333 -15.87 23.36 -9.94
N GLN A 334 -15.41 24.28 -10.80
CA GLN A 334 -14.17 25.02 -10.58
C GLN A 334 -14.19 25.89 -9.31
N GLU A 335 -15.35 26.42 -8.90
CA GLU A 335 -15.49 27.22 -7.67
C GLU A 335 -15.33 26.35 -6.42
N TRP A 336 -15.97 25.17 -6.39
CA TRP A 336 -15.79 24.18 -5.33
C TRP A 336 -14.33 23.69 -5.26
N LEU A 337 -13.70 23.46 -6.42
CA LEU A 337 -12.30 23.06 -6.52
C LEU A 337 -11.39 24.10 -5.87
N ASN A 338 -11.49 25.36 -6.30
CA ASN A 338 -10.64 26.44 -5.78
C ASN A 338 -10.84 26.66 -4.27
N SER A 339 -12.10 26.65 -3.81
CA SER A 339 -12.45 26.87 -2.40
C SER A 339 -11.91 25.78 -1.45
N ASN A 340 -11.70 24.56 -1.95
CA ASN A 340 -11.18 23.45 -1.15
C ASN A 340 -9.70 23.16 -1.42
N LEU A 341 -9.18 23.51 -2.59
CA LEU A 341 -7.76 23.42 -2.90
C LEU A 341 -6.94 24.25 -1.89
N ASP A 342 -7.37 25.47 -1.58
CA ASP A 342 -6.69 26.33 -0.62
C ASP A 342 -6.61 25.69 0.77
N LYS A 343 -7.69 25.05 1.23
CA LYS A 343 -7.73 24.32 2.52
C LYS A 343 -6.77 23.12 2.53
N VAL A 344 -6.64 22.42 1.41
CA VAL A 344 -5.76 21.24 1.27
C VAL A 344 -4.29 21.64 1.10
N LEU A 345 -4.01 22.76 0.43
CA LEU A 345 -2.67 23.28 0.21
C LEU A 345 -2.01 23.82 1.50
N GLU A 346 -2.79 24.12 2.53
CA GLU A 346 -2.28 24.61 3.81
C GLU A 346 -1.66 23.53 4.73
N ARG A 347 -1.59 22.25 4.32
CA ARG A 347 -0.98 21.18 5.16
C ARG A 347 0.52 21.45 5.39
N PRO A 348 0.95 21.87 6.59
CA PRO A 348 2.30 22.37 6.80
C PRO A 348 3.38 21.28 6.92
N TYR A 349 2.98 20.01 6.94
CA TYR A 349 3.85 18.84 7.14
C TYR A 349 3.75 17.77 6.03
N GLN A 350 3.06 18.07 4.92
CA GLN A 350 2.80 17.10 3.86
C GLN A 350 4.09 16.47 3.30
N ILE A 351 5.11 17.29 3.05
CA ILE A 351 6.40 16.84 2.49
C ILE A 351 7.11 15.87 3.45
N GLN A 352 7.12 16.20 4.74
CA GLN A 352 7.72 15.35 5.77
C GLN A 352 6.99 14.01 5.86
N MET A 353 5.65 14.04 5.89
CA MET A 353 4.84 12.83 5.96
C MET A 353 5.01 11.93 4.72
N GLU A 354 5.01 12.50 3.52
CA GLU A 354 5.26 11.76 2.27
C GLU A 354 6.64 11.08 2.28
N ALA A 355 7.68 11.79 2.74
CA ALA A 355 9.02 11.23 2.86
C ALA A 355 9.09 10.12 3.92
N TRP A 356 8.38 10.28 5.04
CA TRP A 356 8.30 9.26 6.09
C TRP A 356 7.60 7.98 5.58
N ILE A 357 6.48 8.12 4.88
CA ILE A 357 5.76 6.98 4.29
C ILE A 357 6.63 6.30 3.22
N SER A 358 7.30 7.07 2.37
CA SER A 358 8.21 6.54 1.33
C SER A 358 9.39 5.76 1.93
N SER A 359 9.75 6.05 3.17
CA SER A 359 10.77 5.30 3.93
C SER A 359 10.24 4.02 4.60
N ASP A 360 9.02 3.58 4.26
CA ASP A 360 8.30 2.50 4.96
C ASP A 360 8.17 2.77 6.47
N TYR A 361 7.86 4.03 6.80
CA TYR A 361 7.66 4.51 8.17
C TYR A 361 8.92 4.47 9.06
N GLN A 362 10.12 4.32 8.48
CA GLN A 362 11.36 4.10 9.23
C GLN A 362 12.20 5.37 9.51
N ASP A 363 12.08 6.40 8.66
CA ASP A 363 12.91 7.60 8.74
C ASP A 363 12.39 8.59 9.78
N GLN A 364 12.88 8.49 11.02
CA GLN A 364 12.49 9.37 12.10
C GLN A 364 12.94 10.83 11.90
N SER A 365 13.84 11.13 10.95
CA SER A 365 14.23 12.51 10.66
C SER A 365 13.11 13.33 10.05
N LYS A 366 12.05 12.66 9.58
CA LYS A 366 10.85 13.28 9.02
C LYS A 366 9.76 13.52 10.06
N LEU A 367 9.85 12.91 11.24
CA LEU A 367 8.87 13.12 12.30
C LEU A 367 8.95 14.56 12.82
N LEU A 368 7.79 15.11 13.18
CA LEU A 368 7.72 16.45 13.76
C LEU A 368 8.07 16.40 15.25
N PHE A 369 8.68 17.46 15.75
CA PHE A 369 8.94 17.62 17.18
C PHE A 369 8.96 19.09 17.58
N GLY A 370 8.76 19.36 18.86
CA GLY A 370 8.95 20.69 19.42
C GLY A 370 7.92 21.70 18.91
N LYS A 371 8.37 22.88 18.50
CA LYS A 371 7.49 23.94 17.98
C LYS A 371 6.71 23.51 16.74
N GLU A 372 7.32 22.73 15.84
CA GLU A 372 6.66 22.27 14.62
C GLU A 372 5.47 21.37 14.96
N LEU A 373 5.70 20.33 15.78
CA LEU A 373 4.62 19.43 16.22
C LEU A 373 3.50 20.18 16.95
N LYS A 374 3.84 21.13 17.83
CA LYS A 374 2.84 21.94 18.53
C LYS A 374 2.01 22.83 17.59
N ASN A 375 2.64 23.40 16.57
CA ASN A 375 1.93 24.22 15.58
C ASN A 375 0.97 23.34 14.77
N VAL A 376 1.42 22.15 14.36
CA VAL A 376 0.58 21.20 13.63
C VAL A 376 -0.58 20.69 14.48
N GLN A 377 -0.34 20.37 15.75
CA GLN A 377 -1.41 19.97 16.69
C GLN A 377 -2.45 21.06 16.91
N LYS A 378 -2.06 22.34 16.86
CA LYS A 378 -3.02 23.46 16.89
C LYS A 378 -3.77 23.59 15.58
N TRP A 379 -3.07 23.47 14.46
CA TRP A 379 -3.67 23.51 13.12
C TRP A 379 -4.69 22.38 12.92
N SER A 380 -4.45 21.19 13.47
CA SER A 380 -5.31 20.03 13.29
C SER A 380 -6.48 19.90 14.28
N GLN A 381 -6.66 20.82 15.23
CA GLN A 381 -7.66 20.68 16.31
C GLN A 381 -9.10 20.57 15.81
N ASP A 382 -9.42 21.27 14.72
CA ASP A 382 -10.78 21.36 14.16
C ASP A 382 -10.87 20.70 12.76
N LEU A 383 -9.85 19.95 12.36
CA LEU A 383 -9.77 19.31 11.04
C LEU A 383 -10.01 17.80 11.14
N LEU A 384 -10.74 17.25 10.17
CA LEU A 384 -10.85 15.80 9.99
C LEU A 384 -9.59 15.30 9.30
N LEU A 385 -8.66 14.76 10.09
CA LEU A 385 -7.42 14.18 9.62
C LEU A 385 -7.64 12.80 8.98
N THR A 386 -6.74 12.42 8.06
CA THR A 386 -6.68 11.05 7.54
C THR A 386 -6.04 10.11 8.55
N ARG A 387 -6.12 8.80 8.32
CA ARG A 387 -5.44 7.83 9.18
C ARG A 387 -3.92 7.96 9.11
N GLU A 388 -3.42 8.29 7.93
CA GLU A 388 -2.00 8.54 7.69
C GLU A 388 -1.54 9.78 8.45
N ASP A 389 -2.36 10.83 8.47
CA ASP A 389 -2.12 12.03 9.29
C ASP A 389 -2.08 11.66 10.79
N ASP A 390 -3.10 10.96 11.29
CA ASP A 390 -3.17 10.52 12.70
C ASP A 390 -1.95 9.68 13.08
N ARG A 391 -1.60 8.69 12.23
CA ARG A 391 -0.44 7.82 12.46
C ARG A 391 0.86 8.62 12.48
N PHE A 392 1.05 9.56 11.56
CA PHE A 392 2.25 10.40 11.51
C PHE A 392 2.37 11.31 12.73
N LEU A 393 1.25 11.91 13.18
CA LEU A 393 1.22 12.76 14.37
C LEU A 393 1.42 11.95 15.67
N ASP A 394 0.84 10.75 15.76
CA ASP A 394 1.03 9.86 16.89
C ASP A 394 2.48 9.38 17.00
N GLU A 395 3.09 8.97 15.89
CA GLU A 395 4.51 8.59 15.88
C GLU A 395 5.43 9.78 16.20
N SER A 396 5.12 10.98 15.68
CA SER A 396 5.81 12.22 16.04
C SER A 396 5.70 12.52 17.55
N LYS A 397 4.52 12.31 18.14
CA LYS A 397 4.27 12.51 19.57
C LYS A 397 5.00 11.48 20.43
N LYS A 398 4.98 10.19 20.05
CA LYS A 398 5.72 9.13 20.74
C LYS A 398 7.22 9.40 20.71
N PHE A 399 7.74 9.82 19.55
CA PHE A 399 9.13 10.21 19.39
C PHE A 399 9.50 11.37 20.32
N GLU A 400 8.74 12.47 20.34
CA GLU A 400 8.99 13.59 21.27
C GLU A 400 8.94 13.12 22.73
N GLN A 401 7.97 12.29 23.10
CA GLN A 401 7.85 11.78 24.47
C GLN A 401 9.07 10.94 24.89
N ASP A 402 9.54 10.02 24.05
CA ASP A 402 10.74 9.21 24.33
C ASP A 402 11.98 10.09 24.48
N VAL A 403 12.17 11.07 23.59
CA VAL A 403 13.28 12.02 23.68
C VAL A 403 13.23 12.82 24.99
N ARG A 404 12.06 13.37 25.34
CA ARG A 404 11.90 14.20 26.54
C ARG A 404 12.04 13.39 27.82
N ALA A 405 11.65 12.11 27.81
CA ALA A 405 11.88 11.19 28.92
C ALA A 405 13.38 10.91 29.14
N ARG A 406 14.15 10.77 28.05
CA ARG A 406 15.60 10.54 28.10
C ARG A 406 16.40 11.80 28.44
N LEU A 407 15.93 12.97 28.01
CA LEU A 407 16.63 14.26 28.15
C LEU A 407 15.80 15.29 28.95
N PRO A 408 15.35 14.99 30.19
CA PRO A 408 14.35 15.80 30.90
C PRO A 408 14.85 17.18 31.32
N SER A 409 16.17 17.36 31.49
CA SER A 409 16.78 18.60 32.01
C SER A 409 17.48 19.44 30.93
N ILE A 410 17.24 19.17 29.64
CA ILE A 410 17.87 19.89 28.54
C ILE A 410 16.87 20.88 27.92
N GLU A 411 17.05 22.17 28.19
CA GLU A 411 16.21 23.23 27.61
C GLU A 411 16.32 23.31 26.08
N SER A 412 17.52 23.06 25.53
CA SER A 412 17.83 23.07 24.09
C SER A 412 17.69 21.68 23.42
N TRP A 413 16.72 20.88 23.85
CA TRP A 413 16.56 19.50 23.38
C TRP A 413 16.25 19.42 21.86
N GLU A 414 15.53 20.39 21.29
CA GLU A 414 15.24 20.46 19.84
C GLU A 414 16.55 20.48 19.03
N SER A 415 17.53 21.27 19.46
CA SER A 415 18.86 21.33 18.82
C SER A 415 19.68 20.05 19.03
N VAL A 416 19.51 19.37 20.18
CA VAL A 416 20.12 18.05 20.40
C VAL A 416 19.54 17.02 19.45
N VAL A 417 18.21 16.99 19.27
CA VAL A 417 17.55 16.09 18.32
C VAL A 417 18.01 16.36 16.89
N ALA A 418 18.03 17.63 16.46
CA ALA A 418 18.53 17.98 15.12
C ALA A 418 19.98 17.51 14.90
N ALA A 419 20.84 17.66 15.91
CA ALA A 419 22.21 17.16 15.87
C ALA A 419 22.27 15.62 15.86
N VAL A 420 21.41 14.92 16.61
CA VAL A 420 21.31 13.46 16.56
C VAL A 420 20.91 13.00 15.16
N MET A 421 19.85 13.58 14.59
CA MET A 421 19.34 13.25 13.26
C MET A 421 20.37 13.46 12.16
N SER A 422 21.19 14.52 12.25
CA SER A 422 22.24 14.76 11.25
C SER A 422 23.36 13.70 11.27
N TRP A 423 23.57 13.03 12.40
CA TRP A 423 24.54 11.94 12.53
C TRP A 423 23.97 10.56 12.19
N THR A 424 22.70 10.31 12.52
CA THR A 424 22.06 9.00 12.36
C THR A 424 21.28 8.84 11.06
N GLY A 425 20.98 9.94 10.37
CA GLY A 425 20.12 9.93 9.18
C GLY A 425 18.69 9.49 9.49
N GLY A 426 18.22 9.68 10.72
CA GLY A 426 16.86 9.28 11.12
C GLY A 426 16.70 7.80 11.46
N ASN A 427 17.77 7.00 11.44
CA ASN A 427 17.69 5.58 11.79
C ASN A 427 17.27 5.40 13.26
N GLU A 428 16.13 4.72 13.49
CA GLU A 428 15.53 4.55 14.80
C GLU A 428 16.47 3.90 15.84
N ASN A 429 17.16 2.83 15.45
CA ASN A 429 18.05 2.09 16.37
C ASN A 429 19.27 2.92 16.77
N LEU A 430 19.86 3.66 15.82
CA LEU A 430 20.94 4.59 16.11
C LEU A 430 20.47 5.79 16.94
N ASN A 431 19.28 6.33 16.67
CA ASN A 431 18.69 7.41 17.45
C ASN A 431 18.51 6.99 18.91
N LYS A 432 17.85 5.84 19.16
CA LYS A 432 17.67 5.31 20.51
C LYS A 432 18.99 5.11 21.25
N SER A 433 19.98 4.54 20.55
CA SER A 433 21.32 4.29 21.09
C SER A 433 22.04 5.59 21.47
N LEU A 434 22.04 6.56 20.56
CA LEU A 434 22.73 7.84 20.78
C LEU A 434 22.03 8.69 21.84
N LEU A 435 20.68 8.73 21.85
CA LEU A 435 19.91 9.41 22.88
C LEU A 435 20.14 8.78 24.27
N PHE A 436 20.27 7.46 24.35
CA PHE A 436 20.62 6.77 25.60
C PHE A 436 22.03 7.13 26.08
N LEU A 437 23.02 7.16 25.18
CA LEU A 437 24.37 7.61 25.51
C LEU A 437 24.40 9.07 26.00
N LEU A 438 23.56 9.93 25.43
CA LEU A 438 23.41 11.32 25.85
C LEU A 438 22.71 11.44 27.21
N SER A 439 21.78 10.55 27.56
CA SER A 439 21.09 10.58 28.86
C SER A 439 21.96 10.18 30.05
N GLN A 440 23.06 9.46 29.83
CA GLN A 440 23.95 8.99 30.89
C GLN A 440 24.81 10.10 31.51
N GLU A 441 24.98 11.23 30.84
CA GLU A 441 25.87 12.30 31.29
C GLU A 441 25.22 13.68 31.17
N LYS A 442 25.54 14.57 32.11
CA LYS A 442 25.08 15.96 32.03
C LYS A 442 25.76 16.68 30.87
N LYS A 443 24.98 17.36 30.03
CA LYS A 443 25.49 18.24 28.98
C LYS A 443 26.44 19.30 29.59
N PRO A 444 27.69 19.43 29.10
CA PRO A 444 28.60 20.46 29.58
C PRO A 444 28.08 21.86 29.25
N LYS A 445 28.03 22.77 30.24
CA LYS A 445 27.51 24.14 30.07
C LYS A 445 28.20 24.95 28.95
N ARG A 446 29.47 24.65 28.66
CA ARG A 446 30.28 25.37 27.66
C ARG A 446 30.14 24.84 26.23
N LEU A 447 29.51 23.67 26.04
CA LEU A 447 29.36 23.07 24.71
C LEU A 447 27.99 23.37 24.13
N SER A 448 27.97 23.73 22.84
CA SER A 448 26.72 23.74 22.08
C SER A 448 26.13 22.32 21.99
N PRO A 449 24.80 22.18 21.80
CA PRO A 449 24.17 20.87 21.57
C PRO A 449 24.91 20.03 20.53
N GLU A 450 25.28 20.64 19.41
CA GLU A 450 25.90 19.98 18.25
C GLU A 450 27.29 19.46 18.59
N LYS A 451 28.12 20.30 19.23
CA LYS A 451 29.48 19.90 19.66
C LYS A 451 29.43 18.80 20.72
N TRP A 452 28.44 18.84 21.61
CA TRP A 452 28.26 17.80 22.61
C TRP A 452 27.89 16.47 21.97
N VAL A 453 26.90 16.44 21.07
CA VAL A 453 26.51 15.25 20.31
C VAL A 453 27.68 14.71 19.49
N GLN A 454 28.38 15.56 18.74
CA GLN A 454 29.56 15.18 17.96
C GLN A 454 30.64 14.53 18.84
N THR A 455 30.92 15.11 20.01
CA THR A 455 31.92 14.54 20.94
C THR A 455 31.52 13.13 21.40
N ARG A 456 30.22 12.89 21.63
CA ARG A 456 29.70 11.57 22.03
C ARG A 456 29.75 10.57 20.89
N VAL A 457 29.31 10.97 19.70
CA VAL A 457 29.39 10.12 18.51
C VAL A 457 30.84 9.70 18.26
N ASN A 458 31.78 10.65 18.23
CA ASN A 458 33.20 10.36 17.99
C ASN A 458 33.79 9.41 19.05
N SER A 459 33.53 9.66 20.33
CA SER A 459 34.13 8.89 21.42
C SER A 459 33.51 7.52 21.63
N ARG A 460 32.18 7.38 21.48
CA ARG A 460 31.44 6.16 21.83
C ARG A 460 31.01 5.36 20.60
N MET A 461 30.49 6.02 19.58
CA MET A 461 29.90 5.37 18.39
C MET A 461 30.88 5.20 17.23
N ILE A 462 31.99 5.95 17.18
CA ILE A 462 33.01 5.81 16.13
C ILE A 462 34.26 5.13 16.68
N LYS A 463 34.87 5.66 17.75
CA LYS A 463 36.14 5.11 18.27
C LYS A 463 35.96 3.76 18.97
N ASN A 464 34.85 3.57 19.68
CA ASN A 464 34.63 2.42 20.56
C ASN A 464 33.44 1.54 20.11
N TRP A 465 33.05 1.61 18.83
CA TRP A 465 31.86 0.94 18.31
C TRP A 465 31.89 -0.59 18.47
N GLU A 466 33.09 -1.19 18.48
CA GLU A 466 33.26 -2.64 18.67
C GLU A 466 32.93 -3.08 20.11
N THR A 467 33.15 -2.21 21.10
CA THR A 467 33.04 -2.56 22.54
C THR A 467 31.91 -1.86 23.27
N GLU A 468 31.43 -0.73 22.77
CA GLU A 468 30.37 0.05 23.41
C GLU A 468 29.05 -0.71 23.32
N ALA A 469 28.43 -1.03 24.47
CA ALA A 469 27.20 -1.83 24.51
C ALA A 469 26.10 -1.23 23.61
N ASN A 470 25.97 0.10 23.62
CA ASN A 470 24.95 0.83 22.85
C ASN A 470 25.30 0.98 21.36
N ALA A 471 26.46 0.53 20.91
CA ALA A 471 26.82 0.46 19.49
C ALA A 471 26.40 -0.87 18.82
N GLU A 472 25.52 -1.67 19.45
CA GLU A 472 25.02 -2.93 18.89
C GLU A 472 24.44 -2.81 17.47
N PRO A 473 23.67 -1.75 17.11
CA PRO A 473 23.21 -1.60 15.74
C PRO A 473 24.34 -1.53 14.72
N LEU A 474 25.51 -0.98 15.09
CA LEU A 474 26.69 -0.95 14.21
C LEU A 474 27.30 -2.34 14.07
N ARG A 475 27.36 -3.13 15.14
CA ARG A 475 27.84 -4.52 15.07
C ARG A 475 26.92 -5.41 14.26
N GLU A 476 25.62 -5.18 14.30
CA GLU A 476 24.66 -5.89 13.45
C GLU A 476 24.88 -5.60 11.96
N ILE A 477 25.11 -4.33 11.59
CA ILE A 477 25.50 -3.95 10.22
C ILE A 477 26.82 -4.62 9.83
N SER A 478 27.82 -4.61 10.72
CA SER A 478 29.10 -5.28 10.48
C SER A 478 28.92 -6.78 10.22
N ARG A 479 28.13 -7.48 11.04
CA ARG A 479 27.81 -8.90 10.84
C ARG A 479 27.09 -9.12 9.50
N SER A 480 26.12 -8.27 9.18
CA SER A 480 25.35 -8.36 7.93
C SER A 480 26.20 -8.18 6.67
N LEU A 481 27.29 -7.40 6.75
CA LEU A 481 28.26 -7.23 5.67
C LEU A 481 29.26 -8.38 5.58
N LEU A 482 29.74 -8.90 6.71
CA LEU A 482 30.85 -9.86 6.77
C LEU A 482 30.40 -11.32 6.72
N GLU A 483 29.17 -11.62 7.14
CA GLU A 483 28.62 -12.97 7.29
C GLU A 483 27.34 -13.15 6.45
N ASN A 484 27.18 -12.36 5.39
CA ASN A 484 26.01 -12.39 4.53
C ASN A 484 25.86 -13.78 3.86
N SER A 485 24.67 -14.38 3.97
CA SER A 485 24.38 -15.69 3.37
C SER A 485 23.85 -15.60 1.94
N LEU A 486 23.34 -14.43 1.54
CA LEU A 486 22.74 -14.20 0.23
C LEU A 486 23.77 -13.79 -0.82
N CYS A 487 24.74 -12.95 -0.44
CA CYS A 487 25.86 -12.49 -1.27
C CYS A 487 27.19 -12.99 -0.70
N ASP A 488 28.19 -13.18 -1.56
CA ASP A 488 29.56 -13.36 -1.08
C ASP A 488 29.99 -12.07 -0.34
N PRO A 489 30.36 -12.14 0.95
CA PRO A 489 30.79 -10.99 1.74
C PRO A 489 31.92 -10.18 1.09
N PHE A 490 32.81 -10.82 0.34
CA PHE A 490 33.87 -10.13 -0.39
C PHE A 490 33.29 -9.17 -1.42
N TRP A 491 32.39 -9.65 -2.28
CA TRP A 491 31.78 -8.85 -3.34
C TRP A 491 30.79 -7.82 -2.81
N LEU A 492 30.12 -8.12 -1.70
CA LEU A 492 29.27 -7.16 -0.99
C LEU A 492 30.10 -5.99 -0.44
N LEU A 493 31.27 -6.26 0.15
CA LEU A 493 32.19 -5.21 0.59
C LEU A 493 32.81 -4.43 -0.58
N ILE A 494 33.09 -5.06 -1.72
CA ILE A 494 33.52 -4.36 -2.94
C ILE A 494 32.43 -3.40 -3.43
N ALA A 495 31.18 -3.86 -3.48
CA ALA A 495 30.05 -3.01 -3.85
C ALA A 495 29.91 -1.83 -2.86
N TYR A 496 29.97 -2.09 -1.56
CA TYR A 496 29.93 -1.02 -0.56
C TYR A 496 31.12 -0.04 -0.69
N ARG A 497 32.32 -0.54 -1.00
CA ARG A 497 33.50 0.28 -1.29
C ARG A 497 33.28 1.21 -2.49
N LYS A 498 32.66 0.71 -3.55
CA LYS A 498 32.30 1.54 -4.72
C LYS A 498 31.32 2.65 -4.33
N VAL A 499 30.35 2.39 -3.46
CA VAL A 499 29.47 3.45 -2.91
C VAL A 499 30.27 4.50 -2.14
N LEU A 500 31.23 4.09 -1.31
CA LEU A 500 32.12 5.02 -0.59
C LEU A 500 32.94 5.91 -1.55
N LEU A 501 33.28 5.42 -2.74
CA LEU A 501 34.04 6.12 -3.77
C LEU A 501 33.15 6.88 -4.77
N SER A 502 31.82 6.79 -4.64
CA SER A 502 30.85 7.34 -5.61
C SER A 502 31.01 6.74 -7.02
N GLU A 503 31.37 5.47 -7.09
CA GLU A 503 31.54 4.72 -8.34
C GLU A 503 30.28 3.94 -8.72
N LYS A 504 30.12 3.65 -10.02
CA LYS A 504 29.02 2.82 -10.51
C LYS A 504 29.14 1.38 -10.06
N LEU A 505 28.00 0.82 -9.67
CA LEU A 505 27.89 -0.54 -9.18
C LEU A 505 27.57 -1.51 -10.31
N ASP A 506 28.34 -2.60 -10.39
CA ASP A 506 28.25 -3.54 -11.51
C ASP A 506 27.13 -4.58 -11.33
N SER A 507 26.67 -4.80 -10.10
CA SER A 507 25.74 -5.89 -9.78
C SER A 507 24.51 -5.40 -9.03
N GLN A 508 23.34 -5.76 -9.54
CA GLN A 508 22.05 -5.46 -8.95
C GLN A 508 21.80 -6.26 -7.66
N LYS A 509 22.37 -7.48 -7.54
CA LYS A 509 22.17 -8.33 -6.37
C LYS A 509 22.76 -7.71 -5.10
N GLU A 510 24.03 -7.30 -5.15
CA GLU A 510 24.72 -6.64 -4.05
C GLU A 510 24.12 -5.26 -3.75
N GLN A 511 23.65 -4.53 -4.77
CA GLN A 511 22.91 -3.28 -4.58
C GLN A 511 21.67 -3.46 -3.71
N GLU A 512 20.81 -4.41 -4.09
CA GLU A 512 19.59 -4.70 -3.35
C GLU A 512 19.90 -5.20 -1.93
N GLU A 513 20.96 -5.97 -1.76
CA GLU A 513 21.39 -6.42 -0.44
C GLU A 513 21.90 -5.27 0.44
N LEU A 514 22.69 -4.33 -0.09
CA LEU A 514 23.13 -3.14 0.66
C LEU A 514 21.95 -2.25 1.09
N LYS A 515 20.92 -2.12 0.22
CA LYS A 515 19.67 -1.42 0.57
C LYS A 515 18.93 -2.13 1.70
N LYS A 516 18.82 -3.47 1.65
CA LYS A 516 18.19 -4.27 2.72
C LYS A 516 18.92 -4.17 4.05
N ILE A 517 20.25 -4.12 4.03
CA ILE A 517 21.07 -3.87 5.22
C ILE A 517 20.86 -2.44 5.76
N LYS A 518 20.29 -1.53 4.96
CA LYS A 518 20.02 -0.12 5.30
C LYS A 518 21.28 0.69 5.59
N ILE A 519 22.42 0.29 5.02
CA ILE A 519 23.68 1.04 5.10
C ILE A 519 23.80 2.12 4.01
N VAL A 520 23.00 1.99 2.96
CA VAL A 520 22.92 2.94 1.83
C VAL A 520 21.49 3.42 1.59
N ILE A 521 21.36 4.59 0.98
CA ILE A 521 20.10 5.20 0.53
C ILE A 521 20.19 5.54 -0.96
N GLU A 522 19.05 5.60 -1.63
CA GLU A 522 18.98 6.06 -3.02
C GLU A 522 19.12 7.60 -3.07
N LYS A 523 19.98 8.08 -3.96
CA LYS A 523 20.20 9.50 -4.20
C LYS A 523 20.22 9.76 -5.71
N GLY A 524 19.03 9.96 -6.28
CA GLY A 524 18.87 10.04 -7.73
C GLY A 524 19.02 8.66 -8.37
N GLN A 525 19.94 8.51 -9.31
CA GLN A 525 20.23 7.22 -9.95
C GLN A 525 21.34 6.41 -9.24
N ASP A 526 21.97 6.99 -8.23
CA ASP A 526 23.11 6.40 -7.53
C ASP A 526 22.77 6.07 -6.07
N LEU A 527 23.63 5.25 -5.43
CA LEU A 527 23.56 4.98 -4.00
C LEU A 527 24.50 5.90 -3.22
N ALA A 528 24.07 6.31 -2.03
CA ALA A 528 24.86 7.08 -1.09
C ALA A 528 24.85 6.41 0.29
N ILE A 529 25.85 6.66 1.12
CA ILE A 529 25.89 6.16 2.50
C ILE A 529 24.74 6.78 3.30
N ALA A 530 24.02 5.96 4.05
CA ALA A 530 22.78 6.38 4.71
C ALA A 530 22.98 7.46 5.77
N ASN A 531 24.11 7.46 6.48
CA ASN A 531 24.41 8.48 7.49
C ASN A 531 25.92 8.63 7.78
N PRO A 532 26.31 9.76 8.41
CA PRO A 532 27.71 10.00 8.78
C PRO A 532 28.33 8.99 9.73
N ILE A 533 27.57 8.37 10.65
CA ILE A 533 28.13 7.34 11.54
C ILE A 533 28.65 6.16 10.72
N TYR A 534 27.85 5.65 9.78
CA TYR A 534 28.26 4.55 8.90
C TYR A 534 29.47 4.92 8.05
N ALA A 535 29.49 6.12 7.48
CA ALA A 535 30.62 6.60 6.67
C ALA A 535 31.93 6.68 7.48
N ASN A 536 31.86 6.97 8.78
CA ASN A 536 33.03 7.06 9.65
C ASN A 536 33.47 5.70 10.21
N VAL A 537 32.53 4.82 10.55
CA VAL A 537 32.80 3.49 11.11
C VAL A 537 33.23 2.53 10.00
N PHE A 538 32.38 2.35 9.00
CA PHE A 538 32.62 1.50 7.84
C PHE A 538 33.26 2.32 6.71
N ASN A 539 34.37 2.97 7.03
CA ASN A 539 35.12 3.79 6.07
C ASN A 539 36.01 2.91 5.17
N LEU A 540 36.68 3.52 4.17
CA LEU A 540 37.58 2.82 3.26
C LEU A 540 38.69 2.03 3.96
N ARG A 541 39.21 2.53 5.09
CA ARG A 541 40.23 1.83 5.87
C ARG A 541 39.67 0.53 6.46
N TRP A 542 38.50 0.59 7.09
CA TRP A 542 37.83 -0.59 7.63
C TRP A 542 37.50 -1.60 6.52
N THR A 543 36.95 -1.13 5.39
CA THR A 543 36.59 -1.98 4.26
C THR A 543 37.81 -2.68 3.66
N ASN A 544 38.88 -1.94 3.37
CA ASN A 544 40.11 -2.51 2.82
C ASN A 544 40.79 -3.49 3.79
N GLN A 545 40.73 -3.23 5.11
CA GLN A 545 41.26 -4.14 6.12
C GLN A 545 40.50 -5.48 6.14
N ASN A 546 39.17 -5.45 6.05
CA ASN A 546 38.36 -6.68 6.05
C ASN A 546 38.49 -7.44 4.73
N LEU A 547 38.52 -6.74 3.58
CA LEU A 547 38.83 -7.38 2.29
C LEU A 547 40.17 -8.12 2.33
N GLY A 548 41.21 -7.49 2.90
CA GLY A 548 42.53 -8.10 3.08
C GLY A 548 42.56 -9.37 3.94
N ARG A 549 41.60 -9.53 4.86
CA ARG A 549 41.46 -10.72 5.71
C ARG A 549 40.69 -11.85 5.00
N MET A 550 39.85 -11.51 4.02
CA MET A 550 38.97 -12.47 3.35
C MET A 550 39.66 -13.29 2.27
N ARG A 551 40.69 -12.74 1.60
CA ARG A 551 41.47 -13.43 0.57
C ARG A 551 42.97 -13.09 0.69
N PRO A 552 43.89 -14.05 0.54
CA PRO A 552 45.32 -13.79 0.60
C PRO A 552 45.80 -12.87 -0.54
N TYR A 553 45.10 -12.85 -1.67
CA TYR A 553 45.37 -12.01 -2.84
C TYR A 553 44.43 -10.78 -2.95
N ALA A 554 43.62 -10.49 -1.93
CA ALA A 554 42.60 -9.42 -1.98
C ALA A 554 43.18 -8.07 -2.44
N LYS A 555 44.38 -7.71 -1.97
CA LYS A 555 45.01 -6.42 -2.30
C LYS A 555 45.23 -6.25 -3.81
N LYS A 556 45.75 -7.30 -4.45
CA LYS A 556 46.02 -7.33 -5.89
C LYS A 556 44.72 -7.40 -6.70
N LEU A 557 43.76 -8.22 -6.26
CA LEU A 557 42.44 -8.30 -6.87
C LEU A 557 41.70 -6.94 -6.82
N VAL A 558 41.70 -6.26 -5.69
CA VAL A 558 41.09 -4.92 -5.54
C VAL A 558 41.77 -3.91 -6.47
N ALA A 559 43.10 -3.86 -6.49
CA ALA A 559 43.84 -2.94 -7.36
C ALA A 559 43.56 -3.21 -8.85
N TRP A 560 43.44 -4.48 -9.23
CA TRP A 560 43.06 -4.87 -10.58
C TRP A 560 41.62 -4.44 -10.91
N ILE A 561 40.67 -4.61 -10.00
CA ILE A 561 39.28 -4.14 -10.16
C ILE A 561 39.24 -2.62 -10.32
N ASP A 562 39.98 -1.87 -9.48
CA ASP A 562 40.07 -0.41 -9.53
C ASP A 562 40.65 0.10 -10.85
N SER A 563 41.49 -0.70 -11.51
CA SER A 563 42.02 -0.41 -12.86
C SER A 563 41.07 -0.73 -14.01
N GLU A 564 39.78 -0.95 -13.73
CA GLU A 564 38.80 -1.50 -14.69
C GLU A 564 39.29 -2.80 -15.35
N ARG A 565 40.02 -3.61 -14.57
CA ARG A 565 40.62 -4.89 -14.99
C ARG A 565 41.68 -4.75 -16.10
N GLN A 566 42.32 -3.59 -16.22
CA GLN A 566 43.32 -3.31 -17.26
C GLN A 566 44.77 -3.44 -16.77
N ASP A 567 45.06 -3.16 -15.49
CA ASP A 567 46.43 -3.17 -14.97
C ASP A 567 46.92 -4.59 -14.71
N LYS A 568 47.55 -5.19 -15.73
CA LYS A 568 48.14 -6.53 -15.66
C LYS A 568 49.27 -6.64 -14.62
N SER A 569 49.87 -5.54 -14.17
CA SER A 569 50.90 -5.61 -13.12
C SER A 569 50.35 -6.04 -11.76
N GLN A 570 49.02 -5.96 -11.58
CA GLN A 570 48.32 -6.42 -10.39
C GLN A 570 47.95 -7.92 -10.42
N LEU A 571 48.22 -8.64 -11.51
CA LEU A 571 48.00 -10.08 -11.56
C LEU A 571 48.97 -10.83 -10.62
N LEU A 572 48.60 -12.06 -10.26
CA LEU A 572 49.38 -12.87 -9.32
C LEU A 572 50.66 -13.40 -9.98
N THR A 573 51.77 -13.31 -9.26
CA THR A 573 53.00 -14.03 -9.63
C THR A 573 52.84 -15.52 -9.36
N ALA A 574 53.65 -16.38 -9.98
CA ALA A 574 53.59 -17.83 -9.77
C ALA A 574 53.52 -18.25 -8.29
N ARG A 575 54.30 -17.61 -7.41
CA ARG A 575 54.28 -17.89 -5.96
C ARG A 575 52.98 -17.47 -5.27
N GLU A 576 52.41 -16.32 -5.66
CA GLU A 576 51.13 -15.84 -5.11
C GLU A 576 49.94 -16.64 -5.66
N LEU A 577 50.03 -17.09 -6.91
CA LEU A 577 49.05 -17.95 -7.56
C LEU A 577 48.96 -19.31 -6.85
N GLN A 578 50.09 -19.92 -6.52
CA GLN A 578 50.12 -21.15 -5.72
C GLN A 578 49.40 -20.97 -4.36
N ALA A 579 49.66 -19.88 -3.65
CA ALA A 579 48.99 -19.58 -2.39
C ALA A 579 47.48 -19.29 -2.58
N ALA A 580 47.09 -18.72 -3.72
CA ALA A 580 45.70 -18.51 -4.08
C ALA A 580 44.98 -19.83 -4.35
N GLU A 581 45.59 -20.74 -5.11
CA GLU A 581 45.06 -22.08 -5.41
C GLU A 581 44.85 -22.91 -4.13
N GLU A 582 45.83 -22.90 -3.22
CA GLU A 582 45.71 -23.56 -1.91
C GLU A 582 44.54 -23.00 -1.10
N PHE A 583 44.35 -21.67 -1.10
CA PHE A 583 43.23 -21.04 -0.41
C PHE A 583 41.88 -21.36 -1.05
N LEU A 584 41.84 -21.52 -2.38
CA LEU A 584 40.63 -21.73 -3.18
C LEU A 584 40.20 -23.20 -3.25
N MET A 585 41.04 -24.13 -2.79
CA MET A 585 40.73 -25.56 -2.79
C MET A 585 39.41 -25.87 -2.09
N GLY A 586 38.46 -26.43 -2.84
CA GLY A 586 37.11 -26.77 -2.35
C GLY A 586 36.14 -25.59 -2.21
N LYS A 587 36.51 -24.37 -2.63
CA LYS A 587 35.63 -23.19 -2.63
C LYS A 587 35.06 -22.95 -4.02
N LYS A 588 33.80 -22.49 -4.07
CA LYS A 588 33.17 -22.05 -5.31
C LYS A 588 33.54 -20.60 -5.56
N LEU A 589 34.19 -20.33 -6.70
CA LEU A 589 34.58 -18.99 -7.12
C LEU A 589 33.40 -18.23 -7.74
N ASP A 590 33.33 -16.94 -7.46
CA ASP A 590 32.52 -16.02 -8.26
C ASP A 590 33.17 -15.84 -9.64
N THR A 591 32.35 -15.75 -10.70
CA THR A 591 32.82 -15.57 -12.09
C THR A 591 33.79 -14.39 -12.28
N ARG A 592 33.67 -13.33 -11.48
CA ARG A 592 34.56 -12.16 -11.50
C ARG A 592 35.92 -12.46 -10.88
N GLU A 593 35.94 -13.29 -9.83
CA GLU A 593 37.15 -13.75 -9.15
C GLU A 593 37.89 -14.78 -10.00
N ASP A 594 37.13 -15.70 -10.61
CA ASP A 594 37.64 -16.73 -11.52
C ASP A 594 38.43 -16.10 -12.68
N ARG A 595 37.90 -15.04 -13.29
CA ARG A 595 38.60 -14.31 -14.35
C ARG A 595 39.96 -13.75 -13.92
N PHE A 596 40.06 -13.22 -12.70
CA PHE A 596 41.34 -12.70 -12.18
C PHE A 596 42.38 -13.82 -12.00
N ILE A 597 41.94 -15.00 -11.55
CA ILE A 597 42.79 -16.17 -11.40
C ILE A 597 43.24 -16.70 -12.77
N VAL A 598 42.32 -16.81 -13.74
CA VAL A 598 42.64 -17.22 -15.12
C VAL A 598 43.60 -16.25 -15.80
N ASP A 599 43.35 -14.95 -15.72
CA ASP A 599 44.25 -13.94 -16.30
C ASP A 599 45.65 -13.99 -15.65
N SER A 600 45.71 -14.30 -14.34
CA SER A 600 46.97 -14.52 -13.63
C SER A 600 47.67 -15.80 -14.08
N MET A 601 46.95 -16.89 -14.32
CA MET A 601 47.52 -18.14 -14.87
C MET A 601 48.16 -17.90 -16.24
N LEU A 602 47.43 -17.22 -17.13
CA LEU A 602 47.91 -16.90 -18.49
C LEU A 602 49.14 -15.99 -18.52
N MET A 603 49.35 -15.17 -17.49
CA MET A 603 50.55 -14.33 -17.37
C MET A 603 51.79 -15.13 -16.96
N ASN A 604 51.62 -16.25 -16.24
CA ASN A 604 52.72 -17.07 -15.73
C ASN A 604 53.07 -18.27 -16.63
N THR A 605 52.29 -18.53 -17.67
CA THR A 605 52.60 -19.43 -18.79
C THR A 605 53.33 -18.69 -19.90
#